data_AF-A0A0E9N7S9-F1
#
_entry.id   AF-A0A0E9N7S9-F1
#
_cell.length_a   1.000
_cell.length_b   1.000
_cell.length_c   1.000
_cell.angle_alpha   90.00
_cell.angle_beta   90.00
_cell.angle_gamma   90.00
#
_symmetry.space_group_name_H-M   'P 1'
#
loop_
_entity.id
_entity.type
_entity.pdbx_description
1 polymer ?
#
loop_
_entity_poly.entity_id
_entity_poly.type
_entity_poly.pdbx_seq_one_letter_code
_entity_poly.pdbx_strand_id
1 'polypeptide(L)'
;MKTQSKLDPRRNKKVEEIVNRLAKVKYIPLVHEADLLELEKVFKSIPEMEYPINSGAELIEKLGGSGKLYTIAEVTVDPVRMIKYMPAYYFPVASAENLIEKLVELIRANRKKVDIPAELMNLRHQTGNLKFPIKSADELYAQLQDKGQYKFQGRAVDAKMMIGRIPERMFPFKSQTDFEHKIIYTMINKPLIVKD
;
A
#
# COMPACT_ATOMS: atom_id res chain seq x y z
N MET A 1 22.45 -22.13 -15.30
CA MET A 1 21.04 -21.76 -15.10
C MET A 1 20.82 -21.17 -13.69
N LYS A 2 21.14 -19.89 -13.44
CA LYS A 2 21.02 -19.22 -12.11
C LYS A 2 20.45 -17.79 -12.22
N THR A 3 19.37 -17.60 -12.96
CA THR A 3 18.80 -16.24 -13.19
C THR A 3 17.29 -16.11 -13.00
N GLN A 4 16.53 -17.21 -12.96
CA GLN A 4 15.06 -17.12 -12.82
C GLN A 4 14.58 -16.80 -11.40
N SER A 5 15.34 -17.13 -10.34
CA SER A 5 14.86 -16.92 -8.96
C SER A 5 14.85 -15.45 -8.53
N LYS A 6 15.48 -14.53 -9.27
CA LYS A 6 15.49 -13.09 -8.97
C LYS A 6 14.30 -12.34 -9.56
N LEU A 7 13.58 -12.93 -10.51
CA LEU A 7 12.47 -12.27 -11.21
C LEU A 7 11.10 -12.65 -10.64
N ASP A 8 11.00 -13.78 -9.94
CA ASP A 8 9.76 -14.20 -9.29
C ASP A 8 9.69 -13.64 -7.87
N PRO A 9 8.89 -12.58 -7.61
CA PRO A 9 8.79 -11.97 -6.30
C PRO A 9 8.25 -12.92 -5.23
N ARG A 10 7.60 -14.03 -5.64
CA ARG A 10 7.05 -15.04 -4.73
C ARG A 10 8.14 -15.82 -3.97
N ARG A 11 9.37 -15.88 -4.49
CA ARG A 11 10.50 -16.58 -3.85
C ARG A 11 11.24 -15.74 -2.82
N ASN A 12 10.72 -14.56 -2.50
CA ASN A 12 11.28 -13.68 -1.48
C ASN A 12 10.74 -14.08 -0.10
N LYS A 13 11.61 -14.44 0.84
CA LYS A 13 11.24 -14.81 2.22
C LYS A 13 10.33 -13.78 2.90
N LYS A 14 10.54 -12.49 2.64
CA LYS A 14 9.69 -11.43 3.21
C LYS A 14 8.26 -11.50 2.68
N VAL A 15 8.08 -11.83 1.40
CA VAL A 15 6.76 -12.00 0.78
C VAL A 15 6.06 -13.21 1.38
N GLU A 16 6.78 -14.33 1.54
CA GLU A 16 6.27 -15.54 2.22
C GLU A 16 5.82 -15.21 3.65
N GLU A 17 6.64 -14.49 4.42
CA GLU A 17 6.30 -14.07 5.78
C GLU A 17 5.05 -13.18 5.86
N ILE A 18 4.89 -12.22 4.94
CA ILE A 18 3.69 -11.36 4.90
C ILE A 18 2.46 -12.20 4.58
N VAL A 19 2.56 -13.05 3.55
CA VAL A 19 1.43 -13.88 3.09
C VAL A 19 0.95 -14.84 4.17
N ASN A 20 1.86 -15.43 4.93
CA ASN A 20 1.53 -16.26 6.10
C ASN A 20 0.77 -15.50 7.20
N ARG A 21 0.86 -14.16 7.23
CA ARG A 21 0.09 -13.30 8.16
C ARG A 21 -1.23 -12.80 7.58
N LEU A 22 -1.45 -12.90 6.26
CA LEU A 22 -2.68 -12.43 5.59
C LEU A 22 -3.83 -13.41 5.78
N ALA A 23 -3.62 -14.65 5.34
CA ALA A 23 -4.61 -15.69 5.33
C ALA A 23 -3.91 -17.04 5.18
N LYS A 24 -4.63 -18.13 5.50
CA LYS A 24 -4.19 -19.47 5.11
C LYS A 24 -4.34 -19.60 3.60
N VAL A 25 -3.27 -19.33 2.88
CA VAL A 25 -3.18 -19.54 1.44
C VAL A 25 -2.44 -20.84 1.15
N LYS A 26 -2.86 -21.54 0.10
CA LYS A 26 -2.16 -22.69 -0.47
C LYS A 26 -1.02 -22.25 -1.40
N TYR A 27 -1.19 -21.11 -2.08
CA TYR A 27 -0.20 -20.56 -3.00
C TYR A 27 0.08 -19.10 -2.71
N ILE A 28 1.30 -18.63 -3.03
CA ILE A 28 1.64 -17.21 -2.92
C ILE A 28 0.95 -16.45 -4.06
N PRO A 29 0.07 -15.47 -3.76
CA PRO A 29 -0.65 -14.71 -4.78
C PRO A 29 0.30 -13.88 -5.64
N LEU A 30 -0.10 -13.58 -6.87
CA LEU A 30 0.69 -12.82 -7.86
C LEU A 30 0.61 -11.30 -7.62
N VAL A 31 1.02 -10.90 -6.42
CA VAL A 31 0.91 -9.53 -5.92
C VAL A 31 2.28 -9.01 -5.48
N HIS A 32 2.51 -7.71 -5.66
CA HIS A 32 3.76 -7.07 -5.26
C HIS A 32 3.83 -6.90 -3.72
N GLU A 33 5.03 -6.99 -3.14
CA GLU A 33 5.26 -6.92 -1.68
C GLU A 33 4.57 -5.71 -1.01
N ALA A 34 4.64 -4.54 -1.65
CA ALA A 34 4.02 -3.31 -1.16
C ALA A 34 2.50 -3.45 -0.96
N ASP A 35 1.79 -4.03 -1.92
CA ASP A 35 0.33 -4.20 -1.84
C ASP A 35 -0.03 -5.30 -0.81
N LEU A 36 0.84 -6.28 -0.57
CA LEU A 36 0.64 -7.32 0.43
C LEU A 36 0.73 -6.79 1.87
N LEU A 37 1.74 -5.96 2.19
CA LEU A 37 1.90 -5.32 3.51
C LEU A 37 0.68 -4.50 3.92
N GLU A 38 -0.02 -4.01 2.91
CA GLU A 38 -1.11 -3.08 2.99
C GLU A 38 -2.44 -3.83 3.13
N LEU A 39 -2.63 -4.90 2.35
CA LEU A 39 -3.70 -5.86 2.58
C LEU A 39 -3.60 -6.53 3.95
N GLU A 40 -2.41 -6.66 4.53
CA GLU A 40 -2.24 -7.20 5.89
C GLU A 40 -3.05 -6.44 6.94
N LYS A 41 -3.18 -5.13 6.77
CA LYS A 41 -3.99 -4.29 7.66
C LYS A 41 -5.50 -4.56 7.50
N VAL A 42 -5.94 -4.93 6.30
CA VAL A 42 -7.33 -5.28 6.01
C VAL A 42 -7.64 -6.68 6.53
N PHE A 43 -6.81 -7.66 6.16
CA PHE A 43 -7.02 -9.06 6.46
C PHE A 43 -6.95 -9.37 7.96
N LYS A 44 -6.16 -8.62 8.74
CA LYS A 44 -6.18 -8.71 10.21
C LYS A 44 -7.51 -8.33 10.86
N SER A 45 -8.30 -7.48 10.18
CA SER A 45 -9.55 -6.97 10.74
C SER A 45 -10.77 -7.79 10.30
N ILE A 46 -10.68 -8.60 9.25
CA ILE A 46 -11.81 -9.38 8.70
C ILE A 46 -11.79 -10.83 9.18
N PRO A 47 -12.94 -11.51 9.29
CA PRO A 47 -13.00 -12.92 9.66
C PRO A 47 -12.36 -13.83 8.61
N GLU A 48 -11.94 -15.02 9.03
CA GLU A 48 -11.66 -16.11 8.09
C GLU A 48 -12.96 -16.45 7.33
N MET A 49 -12.84 -16.69 6.02
CA MET A 49 -13.99 -16.94 5.14
C MET A 49 -13.84 -18.29 4.46
N GLU A 50 -14.96 -18.99 4.32
CA GLU A 50 -15.05 -20.17 3.47
C GLU A 50 -15.23 -19.77 2.00
N TYR A 51 -14.63 -20.54 1.10
CA TYR A 51 -14.66 -20.33 -0.35
C TYR A 51 -15.32 -21.52 -1.06
N PRO A 52 -15.95 -21.32 -2.23
CA PRO A 52 -16.01 -20.09 -3.01
C PRO A 52 -17.01 -19.06 -2.47
N ILE A 53 -16.85 -17.79 -2.87
CA ILE A 53 -17.81 -16.70 -2.62
C ILE A 53 -18.36 -16.26 -3.98
N ASN A 54 -19.66 -16.41 -4.21
CA ASN A 54 -20.26 -16.35 -5.55
C ASN A 54 -20.82 -14.98 -5.90
N SER A 55 -20.98 -14.08 -4.94
CA SER A 55 -21.51 -12.74 -5.18
C SER A 55 -21.03 -11.72 -4.15
N GLY A 56 -21.21 -10.44 -4.47
CA GLY A 56 -20.95 -9.35 -3.51
C GLY A 56 -21.86 -9.40 -2.28
N ALA A 57 -23.11 -9.84 -2.43
CA ALA A 57 -24.02 -10.04 -1.31
C ALA A 57 -23.51 -11.14 -0.37
N GLU A 58 -23.07 -12.28 -0.93
CA GLU A 58 -22.48 -13.37 -0.14
C GLU A 58 -21.20 -12.93 0.58
N LEU A 59 -20.38 -12.09 -0.06
CA LEU A 59 -19.19 -11.50 0.58
C LEU A 59 -19.56 -10.59 1.75
N ILE A 60 -20.59 -9.76 1.62
CA ILE A 60 -21.08 -8.90 2.71
C ILE A 60 -21.55 -9.74 3.89
N GLU A 61 -22.32 -10.81 3.64
CA GLU A 61 -22.78 -11.71 4.69
C GLU A 61 -21.62 -12.41 5.41
N LYS A 62 -20.61 -12.87 4.67
CA LYS A 62 -19.39 -13.47 5.25
C LYS A 62 -18.56 -12.45 6.05
N LEU A 63 -18.67 -11.16 5.76
CA LEU A 63 -18.11 -10.07 6.57
C LEU A 63 -19.06 -9.63 7.71
N GLY A 64 -19.96 -10.50 8.16
CA GLY A 64 -20.84 -10.24 9.31
C GLY A 64 -22.10 -9.43 8.98
N GLY A 65 -22.45 -9.29 7.70
CA GLY A 65 -23.71 -8.73 7.25
C GLY A 65 -23.75 -7.20 7.21
N SER A 66 -24.89 -6.68 6.75
CA SER A 66 -25.13 -5.23 6.67
C SER A 66 -25.13 -4.60 8.06
N GLY A 67 -24.30 -3.57 8.27
CA GLY A 67 -24.20 -2.85 9.54
C GLY A 67 -23.03 -3.26 10.42
N LYS A 68 -22.29 -4.32 10.08
CA LYS A 68 -20.99 -4.59 10.70
C LYS A 68 -20.01 -3.48 10.32
N LEU A 69 -19.27 -2.94 11.29
CA LEU A 69 -18.22 -1.96 11.06
C LEU A 69 -16.87 -2.56 11.40
N TYR A 70 -15.87 -2.27 10.56
CA TYR A 70 -14.50 -2.70 10.75
C TYR A 70 -13.59 -1.51 10.95
N THR A 71 -12.74 -1.57 11.97
CA THR A 71 -11.67 -0.59 12.14
C THR A 71 -10.44 -1.09 11.40
N ILE A 72 -10.10 -0.42 10.30
CA ILE A 72 -8.96 -0.72 9.44
C ILE A 72 -8.00 0.46 9.53
N ALA A 73 -6.93 0.27 10.29
CA ALA A 73 -6.02 1.32 10.77
C ALA A 73 -6.72 2.63 11.13
N GLU A 74 -7.53 2.56 12.19
CA GLU A 74 -8.18 3.72 12.81
C GLU A 74 -9.28 4.38 11.94
N VAL A 75 -9.51 3.89 10.72
CA VAL A 75 -10.67 4.24 9.90
C VAL A 75 -11.76 3.21 10.10
N THR A 76 -12.97 3.67 10.44
CA THR A 76 -14.15 2.82 10.52
C THR A 76 -14.75 2.65 9.11
N VAL A 77 -14.88 1.41 8.66
CA VAL A 77 -15.31 1.06 7.32
C VAL A 77 -16.50 0.10 7.37
N ASP A 78 -17.51 0.42 6.56
CA ASP A 78 -18.67 -0.43 6.31
C ASP A 78 -18.36 -1.37 5.13
N PRO A 79 -18.45 -2.70 5.29
CA PRO A 79 -18.27 -3.70 4.23
C PRO A 79 -19.11 -3.41 2.99
N VAL A 80 -20.34 -2.92 3.16
CA VAL A 80 -21.21 -2.56 2.04
C VAL A 80 -20.55 -1.47 1.21
N ARG A 81 -19.94 -0.46 1.84
CA ARG A 81 -19.21 0.60 1.12
C ARG A 81 -17.92 0.09 0.47
N MET A 82 -17.25 -0.90 1.05
CA MET A 82 -16.07 -1.54 0.44
C MET A 82 -16.43 -2.31 -0.82
N ILE A 83 -17.50 -3.11 -0.75
CA ILE A 83 -17.88 -4.09 -1.77
C ILE A 83 -18.76 -3.47 -2.85
N LYS A 84 -19.48 -2.38 -2.56
CA LYS A 84 -20.35 -1.69 -3.54
C LYS A 84 -19.63 -1.34 -4.85
N TYR A 85 -18.32 -1.14 -4.81
CA TYR A 85 -17.50 -0.81 -5.99
C TYR A 85 -16.86 -2.02 -6.66
N MET A 86 -17.04 -3.24 -6.12
CA MET A 86 -16.58 -4.47 -6.77
C MET A 86 -17.52 -4.83 -7.93
N PRO A 87 -17.02 -4.88 -9.18
CA PRO A 87 -17.83 -5.30 -10.31
C PRO A 87 -18.29 -6.76 -10.20
N ALA A 88 -19.43 -7.10 -10.79
CA ALA A 88 -19.96 -8.47 -10.76
C ALA A 88 -18.99 -9.52 -11.33
N TYR A 89 -18.15 -9.15 -12.31
CA TYR A 89 -17.16 -10.04 -12.91
C TYR A 89 -15.98 -10.39 -11.98
N TYR A 90 -15.89 -9.77 -10.81
CA TYR A 90 -14.96 -10.16 -9.74
C TYR A 90 -15.45 -11.42 -9.00
N PHE A 91 -16.61 -11.97 -9.33
CA PHE A 91 -17.13 -13.20 -8.75
C PHE A 91 -17.21 -14.32 -9.80
N PRO A 92 -17.01 -15.60 -9.41
CA PRO A 92 -16.80 -16.08 -8.04
C PRO A 92 -15.37 -15.82 -7.54
N VAL A 93 -15.23 -15.64 -6.23
CA VAL A 93 -13.94 -15.63 -5.54
C VAL A 93 -13.65 -17.06 -5.09
N ALA A 94 -12.73 -17.72 -5.79
CA ALA A 94 -12.51 -19.16 -5.63
C ALA A 94 -11.68 -19.54 -4.39
N SER A 95 -10.87 -18.62 -3.88
CA SER A 95 -9.95 -18.85 -2.77
C SER A 95 -9.48 -17.53 -2.14
N ALA A 96 -8.75 -17.62 -1.02
CA ALA A 96 -8.14 -16.47 -0.36
C ALA A 96 -7.13 -15.75 -1.25
N GLU A 97 -6.33 -16.47 -2.02
CA GLU A 97 -5.39 -15.91 -2.99
C GLU A 97 -6.12 -15.09 -4.06
N ASN A 98 -7.21 -15.64 -4.58
CA ASN A 98 -8.01 -14.96 -5.60
C ASN A 98 -8.67 -13.69 -5.03
N LEU A 99 -9.10 -13.71 -3.76
CA LEU A 99 -9.59 -12.53 -3.07
C LEU A 99 -8.51 -11.47 -2.94
N ILE A 100 -7.30 -11.86 -2.51
CA ILE A 100 -6.15 -10.97 -2.36
C ILE A 100 -5.83 -10.27 -3.69
N GLU A 101 -5.71 -11.04 -4.78
CA GLU A 101 -5.42 -10.50 -6.12
C GLU A 101 -6.49 -9.51 -6.59
N LYS A 102 -7.77 -9.88 -6.44
CA LYS A 102 -8.91 -9.03 -6.80
C LYS A 102 -8.96 -7.75 -5.97
N LEU A 103 -8.74 -7.83 -4.66
CA LEU A 103 -8.70 -6.64 -3.81
C LEU A 103 -7.58 -5.71 -4.25
N VAL A 104 -6.37 -6.21 -4.51
CA VAL A 104 -5.27 -5.38 -5.04
C VAL A 104 -5.63 -4.70 -6.36
N GLU A 105 -6.26 -5.42 -7.28
CA GLU A 105 -6.67 -4.84 -8.56
C GLU A 105 -7.70 -3.72 -8.37
N LEU A 106 -8.75 -3.96 -7.57
CA LEU A 106 -9.77 -2.97 -7.23
C LEU A 106 -9.15 -1.72 -6.61
N ILE A 107 -8.18 -1.93 -5.72
CA ILE A 107 -7.45 -0.89 -5.03
C ILE A 107 -6.68 -0.04 -6.04
N ARG A 108 -5.93 -0.68 -6.94
CA ARG A 108 -5.15 0.02 -7.98
C ARG A 108 -6.06 0.80 -8.92
N ALA A 109 -7.18 0.22 -9.32
CA ALA A 109 -8.17 0.86 -10.18
C ALA A 109 -8.79 2.12 -9.54
N ASN A 110 -9.01 2.10 -8.22
CA ASN A 110 -9.60 3.21 -7.48
C ASN A 110 -8.57 4.22 -6.92
N ARG A 111 -7.26 3.98 -7.08
CA ARG A 111 -6.24 4.97 -6.70
C ARG A 111 -6.36 6.18 -7.63
N LYS A 112 -6.48 7.38 -7.03
CA LYS A 112 -6.35 8.64 -7.78
C LYS A 112 -5.01 8.65 -8.51
N LYS A 113 -5.03 8.88 -9.83
CA LYS A 113 -3.80 9.07 -10.60
C LYS A 113 -3.02 10.24 -10.00
N VAL A 114 -1.78 9.97 -9.61
CA VAL A 114 -0.87 11.00 -9.11
C VAL A 114 -0.22 11.66 -10.32
N ASP A 115 -0.35 12.98 -10.42
CA ASP A 115 0.41 13.77 -11.40
C ASP A 115 1.87 13.85 -10.93
N ILE A 116 2.68 12.90 -11.39
CA ILE A 116 4.07 12.77 -10.98
C ILE A 116 4.89 14.04 -11.28
N PRO A 117 4.81 14.64 -12.49
CA PRO A 117 5.46 15.92 -12.75
C PRO A 117 5.09 17.04 -11.76
N ALA A 118 3.80 17.23 -11.50
CA ALA A 118 3.33 18.29 -10.59
C ALA A 118 3.77 18.02 -9.13
N GLU A 119 3.68 16.78 -8.66
CA GLU A 119 4.10 16.39 -7.32
C GLU A 119 5.61 16.54 -7.12
N LEU A 120 6.44 16.19 -8.11
CA LEU A 120 7.88 16.41 -8.04
C LEU A 120 8.25 17.88 -8.00
N MET A 121 7.57 18.71 -8.81
CA MET A 121 7.78 20.16 -8.80
C MET A 121 7.44 20.75 -7.43
N ASN A 122 6.30 20.35 -6.85
CA ASN A 122 5.89 20.75 -5.50
C ASN A 122 6.89 20.27 -4.45
N LEU A 123 7.33 19.01 -4.54
CA LEU A 123 8.31 18.43 -3.63
C LEU A 123 9.63 19.21 -3.68
N ARG A 124 10.17 19.50 -4.88
CA ARG A 124 11.39 20.30 -5.04
C ARG A 124 11.26 21.68 -4.40
N HIS A 125 10.13 22.36 -4.63
CA HIS A 125 9.87 23.66 -4.05
C HIS A 125 9.81 23.60 -2.51
N GLN A 126 9.19 22.56 -1.97
CA GLN A 126 9.02 22.38 -0.53
C GLN A 126 10.30 21.87 0.15
N THR A 127 11.02 20.90 -0.40
CA THR A 127 12.25 20.37 0.20
C THR A 127 13.40 21.36 0.08
N GLY A 128 13.43 22.18 -0.98
CA GLY A 128 14.53 23.09 -1.26
C GLY A 128 15.85 22.34 -1.49
N ASN A 129 16.98 22.96 -1.12
CA ASN A 129 18.31 22.39 -1.32
C ASN A 129 18.68 21.40 -0.21
N LEU A 130 18.20 20.17 -0.35
CA LEU A 130 18.65 19.06 0.48
C LEU A 130 20.16 18.82 0.29
N LYS A 131 20.86 18.57 1.40
CA LYS A 131 22.28 18.22 1.43
C LYS A 131 22.40 16.71 1.33
N PHE A 132 22.95 16.25 0.22
CA PHE A 132 23.22 14.83 -0.04
C PHE A 132 24.68 14.47 0.30
N PRO A 133 24.96 13.19 0.64
CA PRO A 133 24.02 12.08 0.76
C PRO A 133 23.18 12.13 2.05
N ILE A 134 21.95 11.65 2.00
CA ILE A 134 21.06 11.50 3.16
C ILE A 134 20.99 10.04 3.52
N LYS A 135 21.53 9.66 4.68
CA LYS A 135 21.77 8.26 5.04
C LYS A 135 20.63 7.61 5.82
N SER A 136 19.75 8.41 6.43
CA SER A 136 18.67 7.91 7.27
C SER A 136 17.44 8.81 7.23
N ALA A 137 16.33 8.27 7.75
CA ALA A 137 15.10 9.01 7.98
C ALA A 137 15.32 10.21 8.91
N ASP A 138 16.13 10.06 9.96
CA ASP A 138 16.44 11.13 10.91
C ASP A 138 17.24 12.26 10.27
N GLU A 139 18.21 11.93 9.41
CA GLU A 139 18.97 12.93 8.65
C GLU A 139 18.08 13.70 7.67
N LEU A 140 17.12 13.01 7.03
CA LEU A 140 16.13 13.66 6.17
C LEU A 140 15.22 14.59 7.00
N TYR A 141 14.77 14.13 8.16
CA TYR A 141 13.85 14.89 9.02
C TYR A 141 14.50 16.17 9.54
N ALA A 142 15.76 16.10 9.99
CA ALA A 142 16.53 17.25 10.45
C ALA A 142 16.65 18.33 9.37
N GLN A 143 16.74 17.96 8.09
CA GLN A 143 16.80 18.92 6.98
C GLN A 143 15.44 19.52 6.59
N LEU A 144 14.34 18.87 6.97
CA LEU A 144 12.97 19.27 6.63
C LEU A 144 12.25 20.03 7.76
N GLN A 145 12.73 19.92 9.01
CA GLN A 145 12.05 20.49 10.19
C GLN A 145 11.70 21.99 10.09
N ASP A 146 12.48 22.78 9.34
CA ASP A 146 12.28 24.24 9.24
C ASP A 146 11.06 24.67 8.42
N LYS A 147 10.35 23.75 7.74
CA LYS A 147 9.28 24.12 6.78
C LYS A 147 7.86 23.70 7.16
N GLY A 148 7.66 23.13 8.34
CA GLY A 148 6.33 22.85 8.89
C GLY A 148 5.53 21.79 8.11
N GLN A 149 4.66 22.23 7.19
CA GLN A 149 3.73 21.39 6.43
C GLN A 149 4.11 21.24 4.95
N TYR A 150 4.07 20.01 4.47
CA TYR A 150 4.36 19.62 3.09
C TYR A 150 3.07 19.24 2.38
N LYS A 151 2.96 19.53 1.08
CA LYS A 151 1.94 18.88 0.25
C LYS A 151 2.54 17.65 -0.41
N PHE A 152 2.00 16.49 -0.06
CA PHE A 152 2.37 15.21 -0.66
C PHE A 152 1.12 14.51 -1.17
N GLN A 153 1.05 14.28 -2.49
CA GLN A 153 -0.11 13.69 -3.17
C GLN A 153 -1.40 14.50 -2.93
N GLY A 154 -1.31 15.81 -3.08
CA GLY A 154 -2.44 16.74 -2.90
C GLY A 154 -2.96 16.90 -1.46
N ARG A 155 -2.30 16.31 -0.45
CA ARG A 155 -2.66 16.46 0.98
C ARG A 155 -1.56 17.17 1.76
N ALA A 156 -1.96 18.01 2.71
CA ALA A 156 -1.04 18.54 3.70
C ALA A 156 -0.63 17.42 4.67
N VAL A 157 0.68 17.22 4.83
CA VAL A 157 1.30 16.25 5.75
C VAL A 157 2.47 16.92 6.44
N ASP A 158 2.75 16.55 7.69
CA ASP A 158 4.00 16.97 8.33
C ASP A 158 5.19 16.18 7.77
N ALA A 159 6.41 16.69 8.02
CA ALA A 159 7.64 16.05 7.56
C ALA A 159 7.80 14.62 8.11
N LYS A 160 7.40 14.37 9.36
CA LYS A 160 7.57 13.07 10.03
C LYS A 160 6.68 12.01 9.38
N MET A 161 5.43 12.35 9.07
CA MET A 161 4.47 11.50 8.37
C MET A 161 4.92 11.23 6.93
N MET A 162 5.45 12.23 6.23
CA MET A 162 6.00 12.04 4.89
C MET A 162 7.19 11.05 4.91
N ILE A 163 8.13 11.23 5.83
CA ILE A 163 9.32 10.38 5.95
C ILE A 163 8.95 8.97 6.42
N GLY A 164 7.99 8.83 7.32
CA GLY A 164 7.49 7.53 7.78
C GLY A 164 6.90 6.67 6.66
N ARG A 165 6.57 7.27 5.49
CA ARG A 165 6.15 6.53 4.29
C ARG A 165 7.31 6.02 3.45
N ILE A 166 8.54 6.44 3.70
CA ILE A 166 9.73 6.01 2.98
C ILE A 166 10.31 4.77 3.68
N PRO A 167 10.31 3.59 3.03
CA PRO A 167 10.94 2.41 3.60
C PRO A 167 12.43 2.62 3.88
N GLU A 168 12.94 2.14 5.02
CA GLU A 168 14.37 2.30 5.38
C GLU A 168 15.34 1.82 4.29
N ARG A 169 14.98 0.76 3.56
CA ARG A 169 15.76 0.23 2.43
C ARG A 169 15.98 1.21 1.27
N MET A 170 15.23 2.32 1.21
CA MET A 170 15.43 3.35 0.19
C MET A 170 16.62 4.27 0.51
N PHE A 171 17.04 4.32 1.76
CA PHE A 171 18.25 5.03 2.17
C PHE A 171 19.51 4.21 1.84
N PRO A 172 20.64 4.88 1.53
CA PRO A 172 20.83 6.32 1.47
C PRO A 172 20.29 6.94 0.17
N PHE A 173 19.88 8.20 0.21
CA PHE A 173 19.68 9.04 -0.97
C PHE A 173 21.02 9.66 -1.38
N LYS A 174 21.50 9.34 -2.58
CA LYS A 174 22.85 9.75 -3.03
C LYS A 174 22.88 11.14 -3.65
N SER A 175 21.78 11.58 -4.23
CA SER A 175 21.64 12.85 -4.94
C SER A 175 20.17 13.25 -5.00
N GLN A 176 19.92 14.48 -5.45
CA GLN A 176 18.57 14.98 -5.70
C GLN A 176 17.78 14.06 -6.67
N THR A 177 18.42 13.61 -7.75
CA THR A 177 17.78 12.71 -8.72
C THR A 177 17.48 11.33 -8.14
N ASP A 178 18.39 10.77 -7.32
CA ASP A 178 18.16 9.48 -6.64
C ASP A 178 16.99 9.57 -5.64
N PHE A 179 16.94 10.67 -4.88
CA PHE A 179 15.82 10.98 -4.00
C PHE A 179 14.49 11.03 -4.76
N GLU A 180 14.43 11.81 -5.84
CA GLU A 180 13.20 11.94 -6.64
C GLU A 180 12.75 10.61 -7.23
N HIS A 181 13.64 9.83 -7.84
CA HIS A 181 13.30 8.51 -8.39
C HIS A 181 12.73 7.56 -7.32
N LYS A 182 13.32 7.54 -6.13
CA LYS A 182 12.84 6.70 -5.03
C LYS A 182 11.52 7.21 -4.46
N ILE A 183 11.33 8.52 -4.36
CA ILE A 183 10.06 9.13 -3.93
C ILE A 183 8.94 8.84 -4.94
N ILE A 184 9.21 8.92 -6.25
CA ILE A 184 8.25 8.53 -7.30
C ILE A 184 7.83 7.07 -7.09
N TYR A 185 8.78 6.17 -6.83
CA TYR A 185 8.47 4.78 -6.56
C TYR A 185 7.52 4.63 -5.35
N THR A 186 7.73 5.41 -4.28
CA THR A 186 6.83 5.43 -3.12
C THR A 186 5.45 6.00 -3.47
N MET A 187 5.40 7.04 -4.30
CA MET A 187 4.14 7.66 -4.73
C MET A 187 3.29 6.70 -5.57
N ILE A 188 3.92 5.93 -6.46
CA ILE A 188 3.27 4.94 -7.33
C ILE A 188 2.80 3.73 -6.50
N ASN A 189 3.65 3.24 -5.59
CA ASN A 189 3.40 2.04 -4.79
C ASN A 189 2.78 2.36 -3.42
N LYS A 190 1.91 3.37 -3.40
CA LYS A 190 1.30 3.94 -2.19
C LYS A 190 0.64 2.88 -1.28
N PRO A 191 0.89 2.89 0.04
CA PRO A 191 0.04 2.15 0.99
C PRO A 191 -1.39 2.74 1.08
N LEU A 192 -2.41 1.92 0.77
CA LEU A 192 -3.87 2.12 0.83
C LEU A 192 -4.32 2.78 2.12
N ILE A 193 -3.71 2.34 3.21
CA ILE A 193 -4.12 2.69 4.55
C ILE A 193 -2.96 3.43 5.17
N VAL A 194 -3.11 4.75 5.21
CA VAL A 194 -2.25 5.66 5.94
C VAL A 194 -2.79 5.72 7.37
N LYS A 195 -1.93 5.45 8.35
CA LYS A 195 -2.21 5.81 9.73
C LYS A 195 -2.03 7.33 9.82
N ASP A 196 -3.11 8.05 10.10
CA ASP A 196 -3.02 9.49 10.37
C ASP A 196 -2.25 9.74 11.69
#